data_AF-A0A1M4XHS8-F1
#
_entry.id   AF-A0A1M4XHS8-F1
#
_cell.length_a   1.000
_cell.length_b   1.000
_cell.length_c   1.000
_cell.angle_alpha   90.00
_cell.angle_beta   90.00
_cell.angle_gamma   90.00
#
_symmetry.space_group_name_H-M   'P 1'
#
loop_
_entity.id
_entity.type
_entity.pdbx_description
1 polymer ?
#
loop_
_entity_poly.entity_id
_entity_poly.type
_entity_poly.pdbx_seq_one_letter_code
_entity_poly.pdbx_strand_id
1 'polypeptide(L)'
;MQKQHSAKILAALEAHPTFRAAKTVLLYHSLNDEVDTHDFIRKWSNKKQILLPVVVGNELELRLYTNSEDMQISSYGIKEPVGEAFTDYESIDLIVVPGVAFDQKGNRLGRGKGYYDRLLPQIPSAYKAGICFPFQLVEEVPAEPHDIRMDIIITNNENKLSHPHHPLPSCNRK
;
A
#
# COMPACT_ATOMS: atom_id res chain seq x y z
N MET A 1 6.53 6.91 19.98
CA MET A 1 5.06 7.06 19.81
C MET A 1 4.60 6.71 18.39
N GLN A 2 5.18 7.29 17.33
CA GLN A 2 4.79 6.99 15.93
C GLN A 2 4.89 5.50 15.55
N LYS A 3 6.04 4.84 15.81
CA LYS A 3 6.23 3.40 15.54
C LYS A 3 5.18 2.50 16.18
N GLN A 4 4.69 2.86 17.37
CA GLN A 4 3.69 2.06 18.09
C GLN A 4 2.30 2.19 17.44
N HIS A 5 1.94 3.37 16.94
CA HIS A 5 0.73 3.54 16.14
C HIS A 5 0.82 2.83 14.80
N SER A 6 1.99 2.89 14.14
CA SER A 6 2.24 2.15 12.89
C SER A 6 2.07 0.64 13.09
N ALA A 7 2.61 0.09 14.18
CA ALA A 7 2.47 -1.32 14.51
C ALA A 7 1.00 -1.74 14.70
N LYS A 8 0.16 -0.90 15.33
CA LYS A 8 -1.28 -1.18 15.48
C LYS A 8 -2.01 -1.21 14.12
N ILE A 9 -1.72 -0.25 13.24
CA ILE A 9 -2.29 -0.19 11.87
C ILE A 9 -1.89 -1.44 11.08
N LEU A 10 -0.61 -1.81 11.15
CA LEU A 10 -0.09 -2.97 10.42
C LEU A 10 -0.57 -4.29 11.00
N ALA A 11 -0.81 -4.38 12.32
CA ALA A 11 -1.46 -5.54 12.91
C ALA A 11 -2.91 -5.72 12.41
N ALA A 12 -3.65 -4.62 12.23
CA ALA A 12 -4.99 -4.65 11.64
C ALA A 12 -4.94 -5.11 10.17
N LEU A 13 -3.97 -4.61 9.39
CA LEU A 13 -3.70 -5.09 8.04
C LEU A 13 -3.36 -6.59 8.03
N GLU A 14 -2.49 -7.05 8.94
CA GLU A 14 -2.09 -8.45 9.06
C GLU A 14 -3.26 -9.39 9.41
N ALA A 15 -4.19 -8.89 10.21
CA ALA A 15 -5.39 -9.62 10.60
C ALA A 15 -6.44 -9.68 9.45
N HIS A 16 -6.35 -8.78 8.48
CA HIS A 16 -7.34 -8.65 7.42
C HIS A 16 -7.33 -9.88 6.49
N PRO A 17 -8.50 -10.44 6.12
CA PRO A 17 -8.58 -11.64 5.27
C PRO A 17 -7.86 -11.50 3.93
N THR A 18 -7.96 -10.33 3.28
CA THR A 18 -7.29 -10.09 1.99
C THR A 18 -5.77 -10.16 2.10
N PHE A 19 -5.17 -9.62 3.16
CA PHE A 19 -3.72 -9.74 3.37
C PHE A 19 -3.31 -11.19 3.63
N ARG A 20 -4.11 -11.92 4.41
CA ARG A 20 -3.83 -13.34 4.71
C ARG A 20 -3.87 -14.20 3.45
N ALA A 21 -4.85 -13.98 2.58
CA ALA A 21 -5.03 -14.70 1.33
C ALA A 21 -4.04 -14.29 0.22
N ALA A 22 -3.57 -13.02 0.23
CA ALA A 22 -2.65 -12.49 -0.77
C ALA A 22 -1.31 -13.24 -0.77
N LYS A 23 -0.84 -13.61 -1.96
CA LYS A 23 0.50 -14.17 -2.20
C LYS A 23 1.47 -13.07 -2.62
N THR A 24 1.01 -12.18 -3.50
CA THR A 24 1.77 -11.03 -3.99
C THR A 24 1.23 -9.74 -3.39
N VAL A 25 2.05 -9.05 -2.61
CA VAL A 25 1.67 -7.83 -1.90
C VAL A 25 2.61 -6.70 -2.28
N LEU A 26 2.04 -5.63 -2.85
CA LEU A 26 2.74 -4.38 -3.08
C LEU A 26 2.66 -3.51 -1.83
N LEU A 27 3.81 -3.24 -1.24
CA LEU A 27 4.01 -2.34 -0.10
C LEU A 27 4.83 -1.14 -0.54
N TYR A 28 4.96 -0.13 0.30
CA TYR A 28 5.83 1.02 0.06
C TYR A 28 6.92 1.11 1.13
N HIS A 29 8.08 1.64 0.77
CA HIS A 29 9.14 1.93 1.74
C HIS A 29 8.83 3.28 2.41
N SER A 30 8.28 3.24 3.62
CA SER A 30 7.75 4.44 4.29
C SER A 30 8.80 5.52 4.57
N LEU A 31 8.39 6.77 4.42
CA LEU A 31 9.12 7.96 4.87
C LEU A 31 8.82 8.30 6.34
N ASN A 32 9.56 9.27 6.90
CA ASN A 32 9.45 9.65 8.31
C ASN A 32 8.04 10.09 8.76
N ASP A 33 7.20 10.61 7.86
CA ASP A 33 5.85 11.08 8.21
C ASP A 33 4.76 10.05 7.89
N GLU A 34 5.14 8.83 7.51
CA GLU A 34 4.23 7.77 7.07
C GLU A 34 4.13 6.65 8.12
N VAL A 35 3.20 5.72 7.90
CA VAL A 35 3.15 4.48 8.69
C VAL A 35 4.42 3.69 8.42
N ASP A 36 5.20 3.39 9.45
CA ASP A 36 6.47 2.64 9.35
C ASP A 36 6.23 1.20 8.90
N THR A 37 6.51 0.90 7.63
CA THR A 37 6.30 -0.42 7.01
C THR A 37 7.54 -1.32 7.07
N HIS A 38 8.70 -0.82 7.54
CA HIS A 38 9.98 -1.49 7.33
C HIS A 38 10.07 -2.84 8.06
N ASP A 39 9.63 -2.88 9.32
CA ASP A 39 9.57 -4.12 10.11
C ASP A 39 8.58 -5.13 9.52
N PHE A 40 7.47 -4.63 8.98
CA PHE A 40 6.41 -5.47 8.40
C PHE A 40 6.85 -6.12 7.08
N ILE A 41 7.54 -5.37 6.24
CA ILE A 41 8.18 -5.86 5.01
C ILE A 41 9.15 -7.01 5.35
N ARG A 42 10.06 -6.80 6.31
CA ARG A 42 11.02 -7.84 6.74
C ARG A 42 10.35 -9.08 7.31
N LYS A 43 9.27 -8.92 8.07
CA LYS A 43 8.53 -10.03 8.67
C LYS A 43 7.88 -10.94 7.62
N TRP A 44 7.41 -10.38 6.52
CA TRP A 44 6.62 -11.09 5.52
C TRP A 44 7.37 -11.43 4.23
N SER A 45 8.56 -10.88 3.99
CA SER A 45 9.36 -11.16 2.79
C SER A 45 9.70 -12.64 2.61
N ASN A 46 9.84 -13.41 3.70
CA ASN A 46 10.11 -14.85 3.64
C ASN A 46 8.85 -15.72 3.45
N LYS A 47 7.65 -15.12 3.44
CA LYS A 47 6.37 -15.85 3.41
C LYS A 47 5.47 -15.45 2.24
N LYS A 48 5.68 -14.27 1.68
CA LYS A 48 4.88 -13.68 0.60
C LYS A 48 5.82 -12.98 -0.39
N GLN A 49 5.40 -12.85 -1.63
CA GLN A 49 6.12 -12.03 -2.62
C GLN A 49 5.83 -10.56 -2.31
N ILE A 50 6.82 -9.87 -1.76
CA ILE A 50 6.71 -8.45 -1.44
C ILE A 50 7.28 -7.65 -2.60
N LEU A 51 6.47 -6.75 -3.14
CA LEU A 51 6.90 -5.77 -4.14
C LEU A 51 7.07 -4.42 -3.46
N LEU A 52 8.09 -3.68 -3.84
CA LEU A 52 8.30 -2.29 -3.42
C LEU A 52 8.45 -1.41 -4.66
N PRO A 53 7.79 -0.24 -4.71
CA PRO A 53 7.94 0.70 -5.80
C PRO A 53 9.26 1.47 -5.68
N VAL A 54 9.92 1.63 -6.81
CA VAL A 54 11.14 2.41 -7.01
C VAL A 54 10.86 3.54 -7.97
N VAL A 55 11.36 4.74 -7.66
CA VAL A 55 11.16 5.89 -8.54
C VAL A 55 12.18 5.83 -9.67
N VAL A 56 11.72 5.56 -10.88
CA VAL A 56 12.54 5.56 -12.10
C VAL A 56 12.08 6.72 -12.98
N GLY A 57 12.82 7.82 -12.94
CA GLY A 57 12.42 9.06 -13.62
C GLY A 57 11.13 9.65 -13.03
N ASN A 58 10.03 9.60 -13.80
CA ASN A 58 8.71 10.10 -13.40
C ASN A 58 7.68 8.98 -13.13
N GLU A 59 8.12 7.73 -13.11
CA GLU A 59 7.27 6.55 -12.94
C GLU A 59 7.69 5.71 -11.72
N LEU A 60 6.76 4.89 -11.23
CA LEU A 60 7.05 3.88 -10.22
C LEU A 60 7.26 2.54 -10.92
N GLU A 61 8.49 2.02 -10.84
CA GLU A 61 8.81 0.66 -11.23
C GLU A 61 8.64 -0.25 -10.01
N LEU A 62 7.93 -1.36 -10.15
CA LEU A 62 7.80 -2.32 -9.07
C LEU A 62 8.99 -3.28 -9.09
N ARG A 63 9.57 -3.55 -7.93
CA ARG A 63 10.66 -4.51 -7.81
C ARG A 63 10.40 -5.51 -6.70
N LEU A 64 10.85 -6.74 -6.94
CA LEU A 64 10.75 -7.79 -5.93
C LEU A 64 11.71 -7.49 -4.77
N TYR A 65 11.16 -7.54 -3.56
CA TYR A 65 11.94 -7.46 -2.33
C TYR A 65 12.21 -8.85 -1.78
N THR A 66 13.47 -9.27 -1.85
CA THR A 66 13.96 -10.56 -1.38
C THR A 66 14.56 -10.45 0.03
N ASN A 67 15.48 -9.52 0.27
CA ASN A 67 16.10 -9.35 1.58
C ASN A 67 16.57 -7.89 1.81
N SER A 68 16.99 -7.57 3.03
CA SER A 68 17.46 -6.23 3.39
C SER A 68 18.81 -5.83 2.80
N GLU A 69 19.59 -6.79 2.32
CA GLU A 69 20.88 -6.56 1.66
C GLU A 69 20.68 -6.14 0.19
N ASP A 70 19.55 -6.51 -0.41
CA ASP A 70 19.10 -6.10 -1.74
C ASP A 70 18.50 -4.69 -1.75
N MET A 71 18.85 -3.82 -0.79
CA MET A 71 18.44 -2.42 -0.74
C MET A 71 19.65 -1.50 -0.95
N GLN A 72 19.61 -0.66 -1.98
CA GLN A 72 20.58 0.40 -2.21
C GLN A 72 19.98 1.77 -1.88
N ILE A 73 20.82 2.69 -1.42
CA ILE A 73 20.41 4.08 -1.22
C ILE A 73 20.40 4.75 -2.59
N SER A 74 19.24 5.19 -3.03
CA SER A 74 19.07 5.92 -4.29
C SER A 74 19.61 7.34 -4.20
N SER A 75 19.73 8.02 -5.34
CA SER A 75 20.20 9.41 -5.41
C SER A 75 19.37 10.39 -4.57
N TYR A 76 18.17 10.00 -4.14
CA TYR A 76 17.29 10.77 -3.27
C TYR A 76 17.44 10.44 -1.77
N GLY A 77 18.41 9.58 -1.40
CA GLY A 77 18.64 9.17 -0.02
C GLY A 77 17.66 8.12 0.52
N ILE A 78 16.87 7.50 -0.36
CA ILE A 78 15.84 6.52 -0.02
C ILE A 78 16.40 5.12 -0.28
N LYS A 79 16.14 4.16 0.61
CA LYS A 79 16.49 2.76 0.38
C LYS A 79 15.51 2.14 -0.61
N GLU A 80 16.02 1.70 -1.74
CA GLU A 80 15.26 1.12 -2.84
C GLU A 80 15.74 -0.31 -3.12
N PRO A 81 14.83 -1.26 -3.41
CA PRO A 81 15.23 -2.60 -3.82
C PRO A 81 16.03 -2.62 -5.14
N VAL A 82 17.08 -3.43 -5.16
CA VAL A 82 17.89 -3.74 -6.35
C VAL A 82 17.38 -4.99 -7.07
N GLY A 83 16.34 -5.64 -6.52
CA GLY A 83 15.74 -6.83 -7.10
C GLY A 83 15.21 -6.61 -8.52
N GLU A 84 14.82 -7.72 -9.17
CA GLU A 84 14.32 -7.70 -10.54
C GLU A 84 13.06 -6.84 -10.69
N ALA A 85 12.96 -6.14 -11.82
CA ALA A 85 11.76 -5.42 -12.21
C ALA A 85 10.60 -6.40 -12.38
N PHE A 86 9.49 -6.11 -11.71
CA PHE A 86 8.30 -6.91 -11.71
C PHE A 86 7.28 -6.32 -12.67
N THR A 87 6.93 -7.07 -13.71
CA THR A 87 6.06 -6.60 -14.81
C THR A 87 4.69 -7.26 -14.82
N ASP A 88 4.48 -8.32 -14.03
CA ASP A 88 3.21 -9.05 -13.96
C ASP A 88 2.21 -8.39 -13.00
N TYR A 89 1.78 -7.17 -13.33
CA TYR A 89 0.88 -6.37 -12.49
C TYR A 89 -0.47 -7.04 -12.22
N GLU A 90 -0.94 -7.94 -13.08
CA GLU A 90 -2.21 -8.66 -12.88
C GLU A 90 -2.15 -9.68 -11.74
N SER A 91 -0.96 -10.20 -11.44
CA SER A 91 -0.75 -11.15 -10.35
C SER A 91 -0.68 -10.53 -8.95
N ILE A 92 -0.77 -9.20 -8.86
CA ILE A 92 -0.75 -8.48 -7.58
C ILE A 92 -2.11 -8.65 -6.90
N ASP A 93 -2.12 -9.30 -5.74
CA ASP A 93 -3.35 -9.57 -4.98
C ASP A 93 -3.78 -8.36 -4.13
N LEU A 94 -2.81 -7.67 -3.54
CA LEU A 94 -3.02 -6.58 -2.59
C LEU A 94 -1.99 -5.47 -2.82
N ILE A 95 -2.47 -4.22 -2.88
CA ILE A 95 -1.63 -3.02 -2.82
C ILE A 95 -1.95 -2.22 -1.57
N VAL A 96 -0.90 -1.85 -0.84
CA VAL A 96 -0.98 -0.93 0.30
C VAL A 96 -0.53 0.46 -0.16
N VAL A 97 -1.45 1.42 -0.09
CA VAL A 97 -1.26 2.75 -0.65
C VAL A 97 -1.12 3.79 0.47
N PRO A 98 -0.03 4.57 0.51
CA PRO A 98 0.10 5.70 1.41
C PRO A 98 -0.64 6.93 0.86
N GLY A 99 -1.00 7.84 1.76
CA GLY A 99 -1.65 9.11 1.43
C GLY A 99 -1.44 10.14 2.52
N VAL A 100 -1.60 11.42 2.15
CA VAL A 100 -1.61 12.56 3.07
C VAL A 100 -2.94 12.61 3.80
N ALA A 101 -4.04 12.37 3.08
CA ALA A 101 -5.38 12.29 3.63
C ALA A 101 -6.21 11.20 2.94
N PHE A 102 -7.18 10.68 3.66
CA PHE A 102 -8.19 9.73 3.16
C PHE A 102 -9.56 10.13 3.68
N ASP A 103 -10.63 9.73 2.99
CA ASP A 103 -12.00 9.85 3.50
C ASP A 103 -12.69 8.48 3.64
N GLN A 104 -13.89 8.50 4.23
CA GLN A 104 -14.70 7.29 4.43
C GLN A 104 -15.24 6.70 3.12
N LYS A 105 -15.22 7.46 2.01
CA LYS A 105 -15.62 7.00 0.68
C LYS A 105 -14.46 6.29 -0.04
N GLY A 106 -13.28 6.21 0.57
CA GLY A 106 -12.08 5.60 -0.01
C GLY A 106 -11.31 6.52 -0.95
N ASN A 107 -11.64 7.82 -1.01
CA ASN A 107 -10.84 8.79 -1.75
C ASN A 107 -9.52 9.04 -1.00
N ARG A 108 -8.49 9.42 -1.76
CA ARG A 108 -7.12 9.57 -1.27
C ARG A 108 -6.50 10.84 -1.82
N LEU A 109 -5.82 11.58 -0.95
CA LEU A 109 -4.97 12.70 -1.32
C LEU A 109 -3.50 12.28 -1.26
N GLY A 110 -2.81 12.28 -2.40
CA GLY A 110 -1.37 12.03 -2.48
C GLY A 110 -0.53 13.27 -2.14
N ARG A 111 0.80 13.14 -2.19
CA ARG A 111 1.75 14.27 -2.01
C ARG A 111 1.89 15.18 -3.24
N GLY A 112 1.00 15.06 -4.24
CA GLY A 112 0.98 15.91 -5.43
C GLY A 112 1.93 15.53 -6.58
N LYS A 113 2.64 14.39 -6.50
CA LYS A 113 3.52 13.90 -7.60
C LYS A 113 2.84 13.00 -8.62
N GLY A 114 1.62 12.52 -8.32
CA GLY A 114 0.84 11.68 -9.24
C GLY A 114 1.36 10.26 -9.45
N TYR A 115 2.34 9.80 -8.65
CA TYR A 115 2.97 8.49 -8.84
C TYR A 115 1.98 7.32 -8.74
N TYR A 116 1.20 7.29 -7.66
CA TYR A 116 0.19 6.25 -7.46
C TYR A 116 -1.02 6.41 -8.40
N ASP A 117 -1.34 7.63 -8.82
CA ASP A 117 -2.45 7.87 -9.76
C ASP A 117 -2.12 7.32 -11.16
N ARG A 118 -0.83 7.21 -11.50
CA ARG A 118 -0.35 6.50 -12.71
C ARG A 118 -0.21 4.99 -12.52
N LEU A 119 0.08 4.53 -11.30
CA LEU A 119 0.32 3.12 -10.99
C LEU A 119 -1.00 2.34 -10.80
N LEU A 120 -1.95 2.89 -10.06
CA LEU A 120 -3.21 2.22 -9.71
C LEU A 120 -4.02 1.76 -10.95
N PRO A 121 -4.11 2.52 -12.05
CA PRO A 121 -4.78 2.05 -13.26
C PRO A 121 -4.11 0.83 -13.91
N GLN A 122 -2.82 0.62 -13.68
CA GLN A 122 -2.05 -0.51 -14.21
C GLN A 122 -2.27 -1.79 -13.39
N ILE A 123 -2.85 -1.67 -12.18
CA ILE A 123 -3.09 -2.78 -11.26
C ILE A 123 -4.60 -2.85 -10.92
N PRO A 124 -5.47 -3.08 -11.92
CA PRO A 124 -6.91 -3.02 -11.71
C PRO A 124 -7.41 -4.12 -10.77
N SER A 125 -6.82 -5.32 -10.85
CA SER A 125 -7.25 -6.53 -10.15
C SER A 125 -6.89 -6.56 -8.66
N ALA A 126 -5.86 -5.81 -8.24
CA ALA A 126 -5.41 -5.84 -6.85
C ALA A 126 -6.44 -5.18 -5.93
N TYR A 127 -6.60 -5.75 -4.74
CA TYR A 127 -7.33 -5.10 -3.66
C TYR A 127 -6.53 -3.91 -3.12
N LYS A 128 -7.15 -2.75 -3.00
CA LYS A 128 -6.46 -1.48 -2.68
C LYS A 128 -6.72 -1.10 -1.22
N ALA A 129 -5.70 -1.23 -0.39
CA ALA A 129 -5.76 -0.88 1.03
C ALA A 129 -5.03 0.44 1.29
N GLY A 130 -5.79 1.49 1.62
CA GLY A 130 -5.21 2.71 2.17
C GLY A 130 -4.85 2.52 3.64
N ILE A 131 -3.63 2.87 4.04
CA ILE A 131 -3.24 2.89 5.46
C ILE A 131 -2.89 4.31 5.88
N CYS A 132 -3.44 4.76 7.00
CA CYS A 132 -3.25 6.13 7.46
C CYS A 132 -3.37 6.27 8.98
N PHE A 133 -2.75 7.31 9.52
CA PHE A 133 -3.00 7.70 10.91
C PHE A 133 -4.39 8.32 11.08
N PRO A 134 -4.97 8.30 12.30
CA PRO A 134 -6.30 8.87 12.56
C PRO A 134 -6.47 10.33 12.11
N PHE A 135 -5.44 11.16 12.29
CA PHE A 135 -5.46 12.56 11.90
C PHE A 135 -5.47 12.80 10.39
N GLN A 136 -5.17 11.77 9.59
CA GLN A 136 -5.20 11.82 8.12
C GLN A 136 -6.57 11.40 7.57
N LEU A 137 -7.45 10.85 8.42
CA LEU A 137 -8.81 10.54 8.03
C LEU A 137 -9.65 11.81 8.19
N VAL A 138 -10.09 12.38 7.07
CA VAL A 138 -10.89 13.60 7.00
C VAL A 138 -12.32 13.30 6.53
N GLU A 139 -13.22 14.27 6.67
CA GLU A 139 -14.63 14.08 6.27
C GLU A 139 -14.78 13.90 4.76
N GLU A 140 -14.05 14.70 3.98
CA GLU A 140 -14.09 14.66 2.52
C GLU A 140 -12.73 15.01 1.94
N VAL A 141 -12.28 14.19 1.00
CA VAL A 141 -11.10 14.48 0.18
C VAL A 141 -11.59 14.95 -1.20
N PRO A 142 -11.12 16.10 -1.71
CA PRO A 142 -11.35 16.50 -3.09
C PRO A 142 -10.80 15.42 -4.02
N ALA A 143 -11.68 14.83 -4.82
CA ALA A 143 -11.35 13.76 -5.75
C ALA A 143 -11.87 14.10 -7.14
N GLU A 144 -11.08 13.78 -8.15
CA GLU A 144 -11.45 13.90 -9.54
C GLU A 144 -12.05 12.58 -10.07
N PRO A 145 -12.82 12.58 -11.16
CA PRO A 145 -13.47 11.36 -11.67
C PRO A 145 -12.51 10.23 -12.07
N HIS A 146 -11.25 10.56 -12.33
CA HIS A 146 -10.20 9.60 -12.68
C HIS A 146 -9.44 9.04 -11.46
N ASP A 147 -9.71 9.56 -10.25
CA ASP A 147 -9.06 9.09 -9.05
C ASP A 147 -9.59 7.72 -8.64
N ILE A 148 -8.68 6.76 -8.49
CA ILE A 148 -9.01 5.41 -8.09
C ILE A 148 -9.18 5.36 -6.57
N ARG A 149 -10.38 4.97 -6.15
CA ARG A 149 -10.73 4.77 -4.75
C ARG A 149 -10.09 3.52 -4.17
N MET A 150 -9.79 3.57 -2.88
CA MET A 150 -9.35 2.42 -2.10
C MET A 150 -10.55 1.53 -1.76
N ASP A 151 -10.34 0.22 -1.75
CA ASP A 151 -11.34 -0.76 -1.35
C ASP A 151 -11.52 -0.80 0.17
N ILE A 152 -10.46 -0.48 0.92
CA ILE A 152 -10.50 -0.33 2.38
C ILE A 152 -9.55 0.76 2.86
N ILE A 153 -9.94 1.46 3.92
CA ILE A 153 -9.05 2.35 4.69
C ILE A 153 -8.83 1.74 6.07
N ILE A 154 -7.57 1.46 6.41
CA ILE A 154 -7.17 0.93 7.71
C ILE A 154 -6.47 2.03 8.49
N THR A 155 -7.03 2.36 9.65
CA THR A 155 -6.47 3.35 10.57
C THR A 155 -6.54 2.84 12.00
N ASN A 156 -5.63 3.31 12.85
CA ASN A 156 -5.63 2.99 14.27
C ASN A 156 -6.55 3.95 15.03
N ASN A 157 -7.85 3.81 14.81
CA ASN A 157 -8.83 4.43 15.67
C ASN A 157 -9.15 3.46 16.80
N GLU A 158 -8.93 3.87 18.05
CA GLU A 158 -9.47 3.17 19.22
C GLU A 158 -11.02 3.21 19.26
N ASN A 159 -11.63 3.89 18.28
CA ASN A 159 -13.07 4.01 18.13
C ASN A 159 -13.49 3.85 16.64
N LYS A 160 -14.11 2.71 16.33
CA LYS A 160 -14.76 2.31 15.07
C LYS A 160 -13.89 1.59 14.03
N LEU A 161 -14.16 0.27 13.95
CA LEU A 161 -14.14 -0.52 12.72
C LEU A 161 -15.01 0.19 11.66
N SER A 162 -14.41 0.83 10.66
CA SER A 162 -15.15 1.39 9.53
C SER A 162 -15.21 0.37 8.38
N HIS A 163 -16.42 -0.16 8.23
CA HIS A 163 -17.05 -0.90 7.14
C HIS A 163 -16.85 -2.42 6.98
N PRO A 164 -17.97 -3.19 7.00
CA PRO A 164 -18.08 -4.51 6.38
C PRO A 164 -18.50 -4.40 4.90
N HIS A 165 -18.17 -5.45 4.15
CA HIS A 165 -18.60 -5.78 2.77
C HIS A 165 -17.92 -5.05 1.60
N HIS A 166 -16.76 -5.58 1.20
CA HIS A 166 -16.43 -5.72 -0.22
C HIS A 166 -16.58 -7.22 -0.57
N PRO A 167 -17.52 -7.63 -1.44
CA PRO A 167 -17.52 -9.00 -1.94
C PRO A 167 -16.26 -9.19 -2.79
N LEU A 168 -15.41 -10.16 -2.42
CA LEU A 168 -14.25 -10.56 -3.21
C LEU A 168 -14.70 -10.79 -4.67
N PRO A 169 -13.91 -10.38 -5.67
CA PRO A 169 -14.22 -10.69 -7.06
C PRO A 169 -14.42 -12.20 -7.19
N SER A 170 -15.62 -12.60 -7.61
CA SER A 170 -15.93 -14.00 -7.84
C SER A 170 -15.03 -14.51 -8.96
N CYS A 171 -14.09 -15.38 -8.58
CA CYS A 171 -13.20 -16.06 -9.51
C CYS A 171 -14.04 -17.05 -10.34
N ASN A 172 -14.63 -16.58 -11.44
CA ASN A 172 -15.17 -17.43 -12.48
C ASN A 172 -14.02 -17.86 -13.41
N ARG A 173 -13.30 -18.92 -13.03
CA ARG A 173 -12.53 -19.70 -13.99
C ARG A 173 -13.50 -20.62 -14.73
N LYS A 174 -13.74 -20.31 -16.01
CA LYS A 174 -14.23 -21.31 -16.98
C LYS A 174 -13.09 -22.23 -17.38
#